data_AF-A0A1M6H5Q6-F1
#
_entry.id   AF-A0A1M6H5Q6-F1
#
_cell.length_a   1.000
_cell.length_b   1.000
_cell.length_c   1.000
_cell.angle_alpha   90.00
_cell.angle_beta   90.00
_cell.angle_gamma   90.00
#
_symmetry.space_group_name_H-M   'P 1'
#
loop_
_entity.id
_entity.type
_entity.pdbx_description
1 polymer ?
#
loop_
_entity_poly.entity_id
_entity_poly.type
_entity_poly.pdbx_seq_one_letter_code
_entity_poly.pdbx_strand_id
1 'polypeptide(L)'
;MPHLALISEGTDLSKTVNVRIHSECITGEVFHSRKCECGPQLDAAIKFIHENGGVIIYLRQEGRNIGIINKLKAYALQEKGFDTVQANVELGLLPDARDFGIAVEILDDLGVTSINLLTNNPEKLRFIEESSIELKSRIPLIIEPNEDDANYLEVKKNYFGHFFGNL
;
A
#
# COMPACT_ATOMS: atom_id res chain seq x y z
N MET A 1 -14.18 8.95 -4.91
CA MET A 1 -13.79 9.30 -3.52
C MET A 1 -12.44 10.00 -3.62
N PRO A 2 -12.19 11.13 -2.93
CA PRO A 2 -10.98 11.91 -3.19
C PRO A 2 -9.73 11.18 -2.69
N HIS A 3 -8.69 11.10 -3.52
CA HIS A 3 -7.35 10.67 -3.10
C HIS A 3 -6.59 11.88 -2.55
N LEU A 4 -5.51 11.63 -1.80
CA LEU A 4 -4.72 12.70 -1.18
C LEU A 4 -3.24 12.53 -1.54
N ALA A 5 -2.53 13.65 -1.70
CA ALA A 5 -1.08 13.69 -1.75
C ALA A 5 -0.57 14.48 -0.54
N LEU A 6 0.28 13.86 0.27
CA LEU A 6 0.97 14.53 1.38
C LEU A 6 2.40 14.79 0.94
N ILE A 7 2.79 16.06 0.89
CA ILE A 7 4.11 16.49 0.43
C ILE A 7 4.88 16.99 1.65
N SER A 8 6.06 16.42 1.89
CA SER A 8 6.95 16.89 2.95
C SER A 8 7.50 18.28 2.62
N GLU A 9 7.63 19.13 3.62
CA GLU A 9 8.20 20.47 3.44
C GLU A 9 9.61 20.39 2.82
N GLY A 10 9.91 21.30 1.89
CA GLY A 10 11.20 21.33 1.20
C GLY A 10 11.39 20.27 0.11
N THR A 11 10.36 19.47 -0.21
CA THR A 11 10.41 18.53 -1.34
C THR A 11 10.50 19.27 -2.66
N ASP A 12 11.59 19.03 -3.40
CA ASP A 12 11.82 19.55 -4.75
C ASP A 12 11.28 18.56 -5.79
N LEU A 13 10.06 18.82 -6.29
CA LEU A 13 9.36 17.95 -7.25
C LEU A 13 10.01 17.91 -8.64
N SER A 14 10.96 18.81 -8.92
CA SER A 14 11.69 18.82 -10.21
C SER A 14 12.82 17.80 -10.28
N LYS A 15 13.15 17.16 -9.15
CA LYS A 15 14.19 16.11 -9.04
C LYS A 15 13.55 14.74 -8.85
N THR A 16 14.38 13.71 -8.69
CA THR A 16 13.89 12.38 -8.28
C THR A 16 13.27 12.46 -6.89
N VAL A 17 11.98 12.13 -6.78
CA VAL A 17 11.19 12.26 -5.54
C VAL A 17 11.07 10.91 -4.84
N ASN A 18 11.23 10.88 -3.51
CA ASN A 18 10.88 9.68 -2.75
C ASN A 18 9.36 9.58 -2.63
N VAL A 19 8.79 8.47 -3.08
CA VAL A 19 7.33 8.31 -3.14
C VAL A 19 6.90 7.06 -2.39
N ARG A 20 5.84 7.21 -1.58
CA ARG A 20 5.08 6.09 -1.04
C ARG A 20 3.66 6.13 -1.60
N ILE A 21 3.28 5.10 -2.37
CA ILE A 21 1.88 4.86 -2.70
C ILE A 21 1.28 4.05 -1.55
N HIS A 22 0.28 4.58 -0.85
CA HIS A 22 -0.36 3.96 0.29
C HIS A 22 -1.83 3.70 0.01
N SER A 23 -2.31 2.48 0.23
CA SER A 23 -3.74 2.15 0.11
C SER A 23 -4.37 2.23 1.49
N GLU A 24 -5.44 3.02 1.61
CA GLU A 24 -6.21 3.23 2.84
C GLU A 24 -6.52 1.91 3.56
N CYS A 25 -6.27 1.89 4.86
CA CYS A 25 -6.58 0.80 5.77
C CYS A 25 -6.97 1.36 7.15
N ILE A 26 -8.22 1.79 7.29
CA ILE A 26 -8.75 2.42 8.51
C ILE A 26 -8.53 1.56 9.76
N THR A 27 -8.64 0.24 9.62
CA THR A 27 -8.42 -0.69 10.73
C THR A 27 -6.99 -0.66 11.24
N GLY A 28 -6.00 -0.59 10.34
CA GLY A 28 -4.59 -0.55 10.72
C GLY A 28 -4.16 0.85 11.16
N GLU A 29 -4.64 1.88 10.48
CA GLU A 29 -4.15 3.25 10.61
C GLU A 29 -4.81 4.04 11.73
N VAL A 30 -6.14 3.89 11.89
CA VAL A 30 -6.91 4.66 12.88
C VAL A 30 -7.19 3.83 14.13
N PHE A 31 -7.50 2.54 13.95
CA PHE A 31 -7.85 1.65 15.06
C PHE A 31 -6.68 0.79 15.55
N HIS A 32 -5.48 0.98 14.98
CA HIS A 32 -4.25 0.29 15.38
C HIS A 32 -4.37 -1.23 15.42
N SER A 33 -5.11 -1.81 14.45
CA SER A 33 -5.26 -3.26 14.30
C SER A 33 -3.90 -3.94 14.17
N ARG A 34 -3.67 -4.96 15.00
CA ARG A 34 -2.48 -5.82 14.97
C ARG A 34 -2.51 -6.88 13.87
N LYS A 35 -3.68 -7.10 13.24
CA LYS A 35 -3.88 -8.07 12.15
C LYS A 35 -3.22 -7.66 10.81
N CYS A 36 -2.63 -6.47 10.73
CA CYS A 36 -1.91 -6.01 9.54
C CYS A 36 -0.88 -4.92 9.87
N GLU A 37 0.17 -4.85 9.05
CA GLU A 37 1.25 -3.85 9.12
C GLU A 37 0.89 -2.46 8.53
N CYS A 38 -0.36 -2.20 8.11
CA CYS A 38 -0.70 -0.99 7.34
C CYS A 38 -0.48 0.32 8.11
N GLY A 39 -0.84 0.36 9.40
CA GLY A 39 -0.60 1.52 10.25
C GLY A 39 0.90 1.80 10.43
N PRO A 40 1.69 0.84 10.94
CA PRO A 40 3.14 0.98 11.03
C PRO A 40 3.83 1.35 9.71
N GLN A 41 3.36 0.84 8.57
CA GLN A 41 3.87 1.23 7.25
C GLN A 41 3.60 2.70 6.92
N LEU A 42 2.42 3.22 7.27
CA LEU A 42 2.11 4.63 7.06
C LEU A 42 2.99 5.51 7.96
N ASP A 43 3.13 5.16 9.24
CA ASP A 43 3.97 5.89 10.19
C ASP A 43 5.44 5.92 9.75
N ALA A 44 5.98 4.76 9.33
CA ALA A 44 7.33 4.66 8.81
C ALA A 44 7.54 5.48 7.54
N ALA A 45 6.55 5.51 6.63
CA ALA A 45 6.62 6.31 5.42
C ALA A 45 6.56 7.81 5.72
N ILE A 46 5.70 8.26 6.65
CA ILE A 46 5.60 9.66 7.09
C ILE A 46 6.95 10.10 7.66
N LYS A 47 7.52 9.31 8.57
CA LYS A 47 8.85 9.58 9.14
C LYS A 47 9.92 9.68 8.05
N PHE A 48 9.92 8.74 7.11
CA PHE A 48 10.89 8.72 6.02
C PHE A 48 10.83 9.99 5.16
N ILE A 49 9.62 10.39 4.70
CA ILE A 49 9.50 11.59 3.85
C ILE A 49 9.77 12.88 4.63
N HIS A 50 9.52 12.89 5.94
CA HIS A 50 9.88 14.02 6.79
C HIS A 50 11.39 14.23 6.84
N GLU A 51 12.16 13.14 6.98
CA GLU A 51 13.62 13.17 7.07
C GLU A 51 14.33 13.37 5.72
N ASN A 52 13.75 12.86 4.63
CA ASN A 52 14.43 12.77 3.33
C ASN A 52 13.77 13.58 2.21
N GLY A 53 12.67 14.29 2.51
CA GLY A 53 11.77 14.82 1.50
C GLY A 53 11.01 13.72 0.75
N GLY A 54 9.85 14.06 0.19
CA GLY A 54 9.06 13.12 -0.59
C GLY A 54 7.56 13.34 -0.51
N VAL A 55 6.84 12.40 -1.12
CA VAL A 55 5.39 12.43 -1.27
C VAL A 55 4.78 11.10 -0.85
N ILE A 56 3.70 11.14 -0.06
CA ILE A 56 2.79 10.01 0.14
C ILE A 56 1.55 10.23 -0.72
N ILE A 57 1.32 9.32 -1.66
CA ILE A 57 0.06 9.23 -2.40
C ILE A 57 -0.87 8.30 -1.63
N TYR A 58 -1.85 8.88 -0.93
CA TYR A 58 -2.81 8.15 -0.13
C TYR A 58 -4.07 7.84 -0.96
N LEU A 59 -4.14 6.61 -1.43
CA LEU A 59 -5.21 6.10 -2.24
C LEU A 59 -6.34 5.57 -1.35
N ARG A 60 -7.48 6.26 -1.35
CA ARG A 60 -8.72 5.82 -0.70
C ARG A 60 -9.37 4.64 -1.41
N GLN A 61 -8.75 3.47 -1.26
CA GLN A 61 -9.08 2.20 -1.91
C GLN A 61 -9.15 1.07 -0.86
N GLU A 62 -9.88 1.32 0.24
CA GLU A 62 -9.99 0.42 1.37
C GLU A 62 -10.32 -1.03 0.98
N GLY A 63 -9.69 -1.98 1.68
CA GLY A 63 -9.95 -3.41 1.48
C GLY A 63 -9.55 -3.94 0.10
N ARG A 64 -8.56 -3.33 -0.57
CA ARG A 64 -8.25 -3.61 -2.00
C ARG A 64 -9.40 -3.23 -2.93
N ASN A 65 -9.98 -2.06 -2.65
CA ASN A 65 -11.09 -1.47 -3.40
C ASN A 65 -12.44 -2.19 -3.26
N ILE A 66 -12.59 -3.13 -2.31
CA ILE A 66 -13.90 -3.73 -1.96
C ILE A 66 -14.66 -2.89 -0.92
N GLY A 67 -13.98 -1.95 -0.25
CA GLY A 67 -14.53 -1.11 0.82
C GLY A 67 -14.53 -1.77 2.21
N ILE A 68 -14.63 -0.94 3.26
CA ILE A 68 -14.52 -1.37 4.66
C ILE A 68 -15.59 -2.39 5.06
N ILE A 69 -16.84 -2.23 4.58
CA ILE A 69 -17.96 -3.10 4.93
C ILE A 69 -17.68 -4.54 4.47
N ASN A 70 -17.22 -4.69 3.23
CA ASN A 70 -16.92 -6.00 2.65
C ASN A 70 -15.68 -6.62 3.28
N LYS A 71 -14.68 -5.82 3.66
CA LYS A 71 -13.54 -6.27 4.46
C LYS A 71 -13.97 -6.85 5.81
N LEU A 72 -14.87 -6.17 6.52
CA LEU A 72 -15.40 -6.65 7.80
C LEU A 72 -16.22 -7.93 7.64
N LYS A 73 -17.03 -8.03 6.57
CA LYS A 73 -17.74 -9.28 6.24
C LYS A 73 -16.79 -10.43 5.95
N ALA A 74 -15.70 -10.17 5.21
CA ALA A 74 -14.69 -11.18 4.94
C ALA A 74 -14.00 -11.66 6.23
N TYR A 75 -13.69 -10.76 7.16
CA TYR A 75 -13.17 -11.14 8.49
C TYR A 75 -14.17 -11.98 9.28
N ALA A 76 -15.46 -11.63 9.27
CA ALA A 76 -16.49 -12.42 9.94
C ALA A 76 -16.64 -13.84 9.35
N LEU A 77 -16.35 -14.04 8.06
CA LEU A 77 -16.29 -15.37 7.44
C LEU A 77 -15.01 -16.12 7.81
N GLN A 78 -13.88 -15.43 7.85
CA GLN A 78 -12.61 -16.04 8.29
C GLN A 78 -12.66 -16.52 9.73
N GLU A 79 -13.32 -15.78 10.63
CA GLU A 79 -13.56 -16.22 12.02
C GLU A 79 -14.45 -17.47 12.12
N LYS A 80 -15.19 -17.79 11.06
CA LYS A 80 -15.97 -19.04 10.93
C LYS A 80 -15.19 -20.17 10.25
N GLY A 81 -13.90 -19.96 9.97
CA GLY A 81 -12.99 -20.97 9.41
C GLY A 81 -12.84 -20.94 7.89
N PHE A 82 -13.38 -19.92 7.20
CA PHE A 82 -13.18 -19.75 5.76
C PHE A 82 -11.77 -19.23 5.49
N ASP A 83 -11.11 -19.71 4.45
CA ASP A 83 -9.89 -19.08 3.98
C ASP A 83 -10.18 -17.73 3.29
N THR A 84 -9.14 -16.94 3.00
CA THR A 84 -9.30 -15.60 2.41
C THR A 84 -9.94 -15.65 1.02
N VAL A 85 -9.67 -16.69 0.23
CA VAL A 85 -10.22 -16.84 -1.13
C VAL A 85 -11.69 -17.25 -1.04
N GLN A 86 -12.02 -18.23 -0.21
CA GLN A 86 -13.39 -18.67 0.06
C GLN A 86 -14.26 -17.51 0.56
N ALA A 87 -13.76 -16.73 1.51
CA ALA A 87 -14.48 -15.56 2.02
C ALA A 87 -14.76 -14.52 0.93
N ASN A 88 -13.82 -14.27 0.02
CA ASN A 88 -14.02 -13.34 -1.09
C ASN A 88 -14.98 -13.89 -2.15
N VAL A 89 -14.90 -15.18 -2.49
CA VAL A 89 -15.82 -15.85 -3.42
C VAL A 89 -17.24 -15.82 -2.88
N GLU A 90 -17.45 -16.13 -1.60
CA GLU A 90 -18.75 -16.08 -0.93
C GLU A 90 -19.37 -14.68 -0.98
N LEU A 91 -18.53 -13.64 -0.97
CA LEU A 91 -18.95 -12.24 -1.04
C LEU A 91 -19.03 -11.69 -2.48
N GLY A 92 -18.70 -12.49 -3.50
CA GLY A 92 -18.67 -12.07 -4.91
C GLY A 92 -17.60 -11.02 -5.21
N LEU A 93 -16.49 -11.01 -4.46
CA LEU A 93 -15.46 -9.98 -4.51
C LEU A 93 -14.26 -10.41 -5.35
N LEU A 94 -13.69 -9.46 -6.09
CA LEU A 94 -12.40 -9.65 -6.73
C LEU A 94 -11.29 -9.76 -5.65
N PRO A 95 -10.28 -10.63 -5.84
CA PRO A 95 -9.19 -10.80 -4.88
C PRO A 95 -8.30 -9.55 -4.72
N ASP A 96 -8.24 -8.72 -5.77
CA ASP A 96 -7.62 -7.40 -5.78
C ASP A 96 -8.24 -6.55 -6.91
N ALA A 97 -8.83 -5.41 -6.58
CA ALA A 97 -9.40 -4.47 -7.55
C ALA A 97 -8.74 -3.09 -7.46
N ARG A 98 -7.51 -3.04 -6.94
CA ARG A 98 -6.75 -1.79 -6.84
C ARG A 98 -6.28 -1.36 -8.22
N ASP A 99 -6.37 -0.05 -8.44
CA ASP A 99 -5.83 0.61 -9.61
C ASP A 99 -4.78 1.62 -9.14
N PHE A 100 -3.51 1.36 -9.49
CA PHE A 100 -2.41 2.24 -9.17
C PHE A 100 -2.15 3.28 -10.27
N GLY A 101 -2.87 3.24 -11.40
CA GLY A 101 -2.83 4.27 -12.44
C GLY A 101 -3.23 5.64 -11.89
N ILE A 102 -4.18 5.68 -10.94
CA ILE A 102 -4.54 6.91 -10.23
C ILE A 102 -3.33 7.55 -9.52
N ALA A 103 -2.39 6.75 -8.99
CA ALA A 103 -1.19 7.31 -8.38
C ALA A 103 -0.24 7.92 -9.42
N VAL A 104 -0.16 7.34 -10.61
CA VAL A 104 0.61 7.88 -11.74
C VAL A 104 0.01 9.22 -12.15
N GLU A 105 -1.31 9.29 -12.36
CA GLU A 105 -2.01 10.53 -12.72
C GLU A 105 -1.76 11.65 -11.69
N ILE A 106 -1.83 11.35 -10.40
CA ILE A 106 -1.54 12.33 -9.35
C ILE A 106 -0.08 12.80 -9.42
N LEU A 107 0.87 11.90 -9.67
CA LEU A 107 2.29 12.26 -9.77
C LEU A 107 2.57 13.11 -11.03
N ASP A 108 1.93 12.80 -12.15
CA ASP A 108 1.99 13.60 -13.39
C ASP A 108 1.40 15.00 -13.16
N ASP A 109 0.25 15.12 -12.48
CA ASP A 109 -0.36 16.39 -12.10
C ASP A 109 0.55 17.24 -11.18
N LEU A 110 1.34 16.57 -10.33
CA LEU A 110 2.37 17.20 -9.49
C LEU A 110 3.66 17.56 -10.27
N GLY A 111 3.76 17.17 -11.54
CA GLY A 111 4.94 17.38 -12.39
C GLY A 111 6.13 16.47 -12.05
N VAL A 112 5.90 15.35 -11.35
CA VAL A 112 6.94 14.41 -10.96
C VAL A 112 7.24 13.46 -12.10
N THR A 113 8.48 13.48 -12.60
CA THR A 113 8.91 12.66 -13.74
C THR A 113 9.81 11.49 -13.35
N SER A 114 10.34 11.48 -12.12
CA SER A 114 11.28 10.47 -11.64
C SER A 114 11.10 10.21 -10.15
N ILE A 115 11.12 8.94 -9.72
CA ILE A 115 10.89 8.56 -8.32
C ILE A 115 11.83 7.48 -7.79
N ASN A 116 12.03 7.50 -6.47
CA ASN A 116 12.39 6.32 -5.68
C ASN A 116 11.14 5.80 -4.98
N LEU A 117 10.75 4.55 -5.21
CA LEU A 117 9.48 4.02 -4.71
C LEU A 117 9.64 3.20 -3.42
N LEU A 118 8.98 3.63 -2.34
CA LEU A 118 8.91 2.94 -1.05
C LEU A 118 7.88 1.81 -1.08
N THR A 119 8.30 0.61 -1.48
CA THR A 119 7.40 -0.54 -1.62
C THR A 119 8.10 -1.90 -1.52
N ASN A 120 7.34 -2.88 -0.99
CA ASN A 120 7.62 -4.30 -1.13
C ASN A 120 6.63 -4.99 -2.09
N ASN A 121 5.62 -4.27 -2.57
CA ASN A 121 4.62 -4.82 -3.48
C ASN A 121 5.14 -4.74 -4.93
N PRO A 122 5.36 -5.88 -5.63
CA PRO A 122 5.81 -5.91 -7.02
C PRO A 122 4.81 -5.25 -7.98
N GLU A 123 3.51 -5.35 -7.73
CA GLU A 123 2.50 -4.73 -8.59
C GLU A 123 2.66 -3.21 -8.64
N LYS A 124 3.00 -2.56 -7.52
CA LYS A 124 3.25 -1.11 -7.52
C LYS A 124 4.46 -0.71 -8.35
N LEU A 125 5.49 -1.58 -8.42
CA LEU A 125 6.65 -1.33 -9.27
C LEU A 125 6.26 -1.46 -10.73
N ARG A 126 5.56 -2.54 -11.08
CA ARG A 126 5.08 -2.80 -12.45
C ARG A 126 4.25 -1.63 -13.00
N PHE A 127 3.31 -1.11 -12.21
CA PHE A 127 2.49 0.05 -12.62
C PHE A 127 3.32 1.31 -12.88
N ILE A 128 4.41 1.53 -12.14
CA ILE A 128 5.31 2.67 -12.39
C ILE A 128 6.21 2.39 -13.61
N GLU A 129 6.76 1.19 -13.72
CA GLU A 129 7.62 0.78 -14.85
C GLU A 129 6.88 0.81 -16.19
N GLU A 130 5.57 0.57 -16.19
CA GLU A 130 4.69 0.68 -17.36
C GLU A 130 4.19 2.12 -17.62
N SER A 131 4.55 3.09 -16.78
CA SER A 131 4.10 4.48 -16.86
C SER A 131 5.12 5.43 -17.52
N SER A 132 4.75 6.72 -17.60
CA SER A 132 5.63 7.83 -17.99
C SER A 132 6.71 8.17 -16.95
N ILE A 133 6.59 7.69 -15.71
CA ILE A 133 7.43 8.08 -14.58
C ILE A 133 8.65 7.16 -14.49
N GLU A 134 9.84 7.76 -14.45
CA GLU A 134 11.09 7.00 -14.35
C GLU A 134 11.32 6.46 -12.92
N LEU A 135 11.25 5.14 -12.76
CA LEU A 135 11.63 4.46 -11.52
C LEU A 135 13.17 4.39 -11.39
N LYS A 136 13.75 5.20 -10.51
CA LYS A 136 15.21 5.19 -10.25
C LYS A 136 15.63 4.08 -9.31
N SER A 137 14.85 3.84 -8.26
CA SER A 137 15.14 2.79 -7.30
C SER A 137 13.92 2.35 -6.52
N ARG A 138 13.98 1.11 -6.01
CA ARG A 138 13.06 0.61 -4.99
C ARG A 138 13.69 0.78 -3.62
N ILE A 139 12.95 1.40 -2.70
CA ILE A 139 13.31 1.48 -1.28
C ILE A 139 12.43 0.47 -0.52
N PRO A 140 13.01 -0.58 0.09
CA PRO A 140 12.24 -1.52 0.91
C PRO A 140 11.61 -0.80 2.12
N LEU A 141 10.37 -1.16 2.44
CA LEU A 141 9.66 -0.65 3.63
C LEU A 141 9.29 -1.84 4.52
N ILE A 142 10.20 -2.26 5.38
CA ILE A 142 10.05 -3.46 6.20
C ILE A 142 9.57 -3.06 7.59
N ILE A 143 8.50 -3.70 8.05
CA ILE A 143 7.98 -3.60 9.42
C ILE A 143 8.26 -4.94 10.08
N GLU A 144 8.73 -4.92 11.33
CA GLU A 144 8.91 -6.15 12.09
C GLU A 144 7.55 -6.83 12.32
N PRO A 145 7.41 -8.13 11.98
CA PRO A 145 6.19 -8.88 12.20
C PRO A 145 5.81 -8.93 13.68
N ASN A 146 4.52 -9.10 13.94
CA ASN A 146 4.01 -9.43 15.27
C ASN A 146 3.26 -10.76 15.24
N GLU A 147 2.89 -11.29 16.41
CA GLU A 147 2.25 -12.60 16.51
C GLU A 147 0.90 -12.69 15.76
N ASP A 148 0.20 -11.55 15.59
CA ASP A 148 -1.15 -11.49 15.00
C ASP A 148 -1.16 -11.26 13.48
N ASP A 149 -0.05 -10.88 12.85
CA ASP A 149 0.04 -10.60 11.41
C ASP A 149 0.87 -11.62 10.61
N ALA A 150 1.45 -12.63 11.26
CA ALA A 150 2.23 -13.67 10.60
C ALA A 150 1.51 -14.31 9.40
N ASN A 151 0.26 -14.75 9.59
CA ASN A 151 -0.56 -15.33 8.50
C ASN A 151 -0.81 -14.33 7.37
N TYR A 152 -1.01 -13.04 7.71
CA TYR A 152 -1.26 -12.00 6.72
C TYR A 152 -0.01 -11.70 5.87
N LEU A 153 1.16 -11.66 6.50
CA LEU A 153 2.45 -11.49 5.84
C LEU A 153 2.80 -12.70 4.97
N GLU A 154 2.49 -13.91 5.43
CA GLU A 154 2.66 -15.14 4.65
C GLU A 154 1.82 -15.10 3.36
N VAL A 155 0.55 -14.70 3.44
CA VAL A 155 -0.30 -14.53 2.25
C VAL A 155 0.29 -13.48 1.31
N LYS A 156 0.79 -12.34 1.82
CA LYS A 156 1.46 -11.32 0.99
C LYS A 156 2.70 -11.84 0.28
N LYS A 157 3.51 -12.66 0.95
CA LYS A 157 4.71 -13.27 0.38
C LYS A 157 4.35 -14.33 -0.66
N ASN A 158 3.56 -15.32 -0.28
CA ASN A 158 3.33 -16.53 -1.07
C ASN A 158 2.34 -16.31 -2.21
N TYR A 159 1.30 -15.50 -1.98
CA TYR A 159 0.25 -15.27 -2.97
C TYR A 159 0.47 -13.99 -3.79
N PHE A 160 0.96 -12.91 -3.17
CA PHE A 160 1.16 -11.61 -3.84
C PHE A 160 2.62 -11.31 -4.21
N GLY A 161 3.57 -12.21 -3.91
CA GLY A 161 4.97 -12.06 -4.30
C GLY A 161 5.70 -10.90 -3.63
N HIS A 162 5.24 -10.43 -2.47
CA HIS A 162 5.86 -9.28 -1.79
C HIS A 162 7.33 -9.55 -1.41
N PHE A 163 8.20 -8.55 -1.65
CA PHE A 163 9.63 -8.59 -1.38
C PHE A 163 9.96 -8.32 0.09
N PHE A 164 9.89 -9.36 0.92
CA PHE A 164 10.25 -9.27 2.33
C PHE A 164 11.69 -9.73 2.66
N GLY A 165 12.44 -10.26 1.69
CA GLY A 165 13.77 -10.84 1.94
C GLY A 165 13.71 -12.06 2.88
N ASN A 166 14.82 -12.33 3.58
CA ASN A 166 14.85 -13.26 4.71
C ASN A 166 14.44 -12.49 5.98
N LEU A 167 13.13 -12.32 6.17
CA LEU A 167 12.56 -12.19 7.51
C LEU A 167 12.48 -13.58 8.15
#